data_AF-A0A658NNX1-F1
#
_entry.id   AF-A0A658NNX1-F1
#
_cell.length_a   1.000
_cell.length_b   1.000
_cell.length_c   1.000
_cell.angle_alpha   90.00
_cell.angle_beta   90.00
_cell.angle_gamma   90.00
#
_symmetry.space_group_name_H-M   'P 1'
#
loop_
_entity.id
_entity.type
_entity.pdbx_description
1 polymer ?
#
loop_
_entity_poly.entity_id
_entity_poly.type
_entity_poly.pdbx_seq_one_letter_code
_entity_poly.pdbx_strand_id
1 'polypeptide(L)'
;MNAPLETASDPAGLRRVAIDPLSRVEGHGKVTLLLDEHNRVRQARLHIVEFRGFEKFIEGRPYWEVPVMVQRLCGICPVSHHLAAAK
;
A
#
# COMPACT_ATOMS: atom_id res chain seq x y z
N MET A 1 5.07 14.86 -12.61
CA MET A 1 4.23 13.94 -13.41
C MET A 1 2.85 13.95 -12.79
N ASN A 2 1.91 14.75 -13.30
CA ASN A 2 0.51 14.75 -12.84
C ASN A 2 -0.29 13.78 -13.71
N ALA A 3 -0.29 12.50 -13.35
CA ALA A 3 -1.31 11.60 -13.87
C ALA A 3 -2.62 11.90 -13.10
N PRO A 4 -3.79 11.97 -13.77
CA PRO A 4 -5.06 12.04 -13.06
C PRO A 4 -5.20 10.77 -12.22
N LEU A 5 -5.36 10.94 -10.90
CA LEU A 5 -5.58 9.84 -9.96
C LEU A 5 -6.97 9.19 -10.13
N GLU A 6 -7.82 9.81 -10.94
CA GLU A 6 -9.13 9.31 -11.35
C GLU A 6 -9.01 8.63 -12.74
N THR A 7 -9.31 7.34 -12.78
CA THR A 7 -9.40 6.51 -14.00
C THR A 7 -10.84 6.33 -14.50
N ALA A 8 -11.86 6.71 -13.70
CA ALA A 8 -13.23 6.76 -14.18
C ALA A 8 -13.41 7.92 -15.16
N SER A 9 -13.80 7.62 -16.41
CA SER A 9 -13.99 8.62 -17.47
C SER A 9 -15.17 9.56 -17.21
N ASP A 10 -16.23 9.05 -16.57
CA ASP A 10 -17.36 9.84 -16.08
C ASP A 10 -17.77 9.31 -14.69
N PRO A 11 -17.46 10.03 -13.61
CA PRO A 11 -17.86 9.63 -12.26
C PRO A 11 -19.32 9.94 -11.93
N ALA A 12 -20.03 10.74 -12.75
CA ALA A 12 -21.43 11.05 -12.51
C ALA A 12 -22.28 9.77 -12.65
N GLY A 13 -23.12 9.48 -11.65
CA GLY A 13 -23.97 8.29 -11.64
C GLY A 13 -23.30 7.00 -11.16
N LEU A 14 -22.01 7.01 -10.83
CA LEU A 14 -21.36 5.83 -10.26
C LEU A 14 -21.65 5.67 -8.77
N ARG A 15 -21.96 4.44 -8.34
CA ARG A 15 -22.17 4.10 -6.94
C ARG A 15 -20.82 3.81 -6.26
N ARG A 16 -20.56 4.47 -5.14
CA ARG A 16 -19.35 4.29 -4.34
C ARG A 16 -19.51 3.17 -3.30
N VAL A 17 -18.57 2.24 -3.28
CA VAL A 17 -18.42 1.22 -2.22
C VAL A 17 -17.08 1.41 -1.54
N ALA A 18 -17.05 1.40 -0.21
CA ALA A 18 -15.83 1.50 0.57
C ALA A 18 -15.67 0.29 1.49
N ILE A 19 -14.51 -0.35 1.44
CA ILE A 19 -14.10 -1.47 2.30
C ILE A 19 -13.01 -0.93 3.22
N ASP A 20 -13.35 -0.78 4.50
CA ASP A 20 -12.53 -0.14 5.53
C ASP A 20 -12.92 -0.70 6.92
N PRO A 21 -12.08 -1.51 7.59
CA PRO A 21 -10.74 -1.93 7.19
C PRO A 21 -10.73 -3.07 6.15
N LEU A 22 -9.70 -3.13 5.30
CA LEU A 22 -9.42 -4.31 4.48
C LEU A 22 -8.83 -5.42 5.37
N SER A 23 -9.56 -6.52 5.54
CA SER A 23 -9.16 -7.64 6.42
C SER A 23 -8.43 -8.76 5.66
N ARG A 24 -7.80 -9.68 6.42
CA ARG A 24 -6.99 -10.81 5.91
C ARG A 24 -5.79 -10.40 5.04
N VAL A 25 -5.25 -9.22 5.31
CA VAL A 25 -4.01 -8.71 4.74
C VAL A 25 -3.11 -8.24 5.87
N GLU A 26 -1.81 -8.12 5.60
CA GLU A 26 -0.88 -7.43 6.49
C GLU A 26 -1.01 -5.92 6.30
N GLY A 27 -0.76 -5.17 7.37
CA GLY A 27 -0.83 -3.72 7.37
C GLY A 27 -2.25 -3.17 7.34
N HIS A 28 -2.35 -1.87 7.08
CA HIS A 28 -3.59 -1.11 7.07
C HIS A 28 -3.90 -0.61 5.66
N GLY A 29 -5.10 -0.95 5.19
CA GLY A 29 -5.56 -0.54 3.87
C GLY A 29 -7.05 -0.31 3.82
N LYS A 30 -7.43 0.54 2.87
CA LYS A 30 -8.82 0.80 2.48
C LYS A 30 -8.95 0.63 0.99
N VAL A 31 -10.05 0.04 0.54
CA VAL A 31 -10.38 -0.05 -0.88
C VAL A 31 -11.64 0.74 -1.17
N THR A 32 -11.58 1.64 -2.16
CA THR A 32 -12.76 2.35 -2.68
C THR A 32 -13.03 1.88 -4.11
N LEU A 33 -14.26 1.47 -4.38
CA LEU A 33 -14.74 1.08 -5.71
C LEU A 33 -15.79 2.08 -6.21
N LEU A 34 -15.75 2.39 -7.50
CA LEU A 34 -16.84 3.04 -8.22
C LEU A 34 -17.46 2.03 -9.18
N LEU A 35 -18.76 1.77 -9.00
CA LEU A 35 -19.53 0.78 -9.74
C LEU A 35 -20.57 1.47 -10.61
N ASP A 36 -20.77 0.96 -11.83
CA ASP A 36 -21.92 1.35 -12.64
C ASP A 36 -23.21 0.61 -12.22
N GLU A 37 -24.32 0.91 -12.90
CA GLU A 37 -25.64 0.31 -12.64
C GLU A 37 -25.65 -1.22 -12.82
N HIS A 38 -24.74 -1.76 -13.64
CA HIS A 38 -24.59 -3.20 -13.90
C HIS A 38 -23.55 -3.84 -12.95
N ASN A 39 -23.19 -3.15 -11.87
CA ASN A 39 -22.16 -3.55 -10.90
C ASN A 39 -20.77 -3.79 -11.51
N ARG A 40 -20.45 -3.17 -12.65
CA ARG A 40 -19.08 -3.25 -13.21
C ARG A 40 -18.21 -2.18 -12.56
N VAL A 41 -17.01 -2.59 -12.14
CA VAL A 41 -16.01 -1.69 -11.58
C VAL A 41 -15.48 -0.78 -12.68
N ARG A 42 -15.72 0.52 -12.53
CA ARG A 42 -15.13 1.57 -13.38
C ARG A 42 -13.85 2.12 -12.79
N GLN A 43 -13.69 2.02 -11.47
CA GLN A 43 -12.48 2.42 -10.78
C GLN A 43 -12.32 1.64 -9.47
N ALA A 44 -11.08 1.26 -9.18
CA ALA A 44 -10.67 0.73 -7.89
C ALA A 44 -9.49 1.54 -7.36
N ARG A 45 -9.55 1.93 -6.10
CA ARG A 45 -8.47 2.62 -5.40
C ARG A 45 -8.07 1.85 -4.17
N LEU A 46 -6.79 1.54 -4.09
CA LEU A 46 -6.14 1.07 -2.87
C LEU A 46 -5.55 2.27 -2.15
N HIS A 47 -5.96 2.47 -0.92
CA HIS A 47 -5.43 3.47 -0.02
C HIS A 47 -4.52 2.76 0.98
N ILE A 48 -3.22 3.04 0.89
CA ILE A 48 -2.25 2.64 1.92
C ILE A 48 -2.29 3.72 2.99
N VAL A 49 -2.80 3.39 4.18
CA VAL A 49 -3.01 4.38 5.25
C VAL A 49 -1.89 4.36 6.29
N GLU A 50 -1.04 3.34 6.25
CA GLU A 50 0.10 3.21 7.17
C GLU A 50 1.39 3.78 6.59
N PHE A 51 2.17 4.41 7.45
CA PHE A 51 3.50 4.90 7.13
C PHE A 51 4.39 4.81 8.37
N ARG A 52 5.61 4.29 8.21
CA ARG A 52 6.61 4.17 9.29
C ARG A 52 7.95 4.83 8.99
N GLY A 53 8.31 5.03 7.71
CA GLY A 53 9.51 5.77 7.32
C GLY A 53 10.85 5.08 7.64
N PHE A 54 10.94 3.74 7.51
CA PHE A 54 12.18 2.99 7.79
C PHE A 54 13.40 3.47 6.99
N GLU A 55 13.19 4.00 5.80
CA GLU A 55 14.23 4.59 4.95
C GLU A 55 14.97 5.72 5.67
N LYS A 56 14.25 6.56 6.42
CA LYS A 56 14.86 7.62 7.23
C LYS A 56 15.58 7.08 8.46
N PHE A 57 15.13 5.98 9.04
CA PHE A 57 15.78 5.39 10.22
C PHE A 57 17.13 4.74 9.91
N ILE A 58 17.38 4.35 8.66
CA ILE A 58 18.64 3.71 8.25
C ILE A 58 19.68 4.71 7.71
N GLU A 59 19.30 5.97 7.48
CA GLU A 59 20.24 7.02 7.07
C GLU A 59 21.32 7.22 8.14
N GLY A 60 22.60 7.17 7.74
CA GLY A 60 23.75 7.34 8.65
C GLY A 60 24.09 6.13 9.51
N ARG A 61 23.39 5.00 9.38
CA ARG A 61 23.69 3.78 10.14
C ARG A 61 24.78 2.95 9.49
N PRO A 62 25.55 2.19 10.29
CA PRO A 62 26.49 1.22 9.73
C PRO A 62 25.78 0.15 8.88
N TYR A 63 26.37 -0.19 7.73
CA TYR A 63 25.70 -1.05 6.75
C TYR A 63 25.33 -2.44 7.32
N TRP A 64 26.12 -2.99 8.24
CA TRP A 64 25.87 -4.31 8.83
C TRP A 64 24.68 -4.35 9.80
N GLU A 65 24.21 -3.19 10.29
CA GLU A 65 23.01 -3.11 11.14
C GLU A 65 21.72 -3.12 10.31
N VAL A 66 21.77 -2.63 9.07
CA VAL A 66 20.61 -2.44 8.20
C VAL A 66 19.85 -3.76 7.96
N PRO A 67 20.49 -4.90 7.63
CA PRO A 67 19.79 -6.17 7.43
C PRO A 67 18.98 -6.64 8.61
N VAL A 68 19.38 -6.30 9.84
CA VAL A 68 18.61 -6.61 11.04
C VAL A 68 17.46 -5.62 11.16
N MET A 69 17.69 -4.32 11.02
CA MET A 69 16.64 -3.31 11.19
C MET A 69 15.48 -3.47 10.19
N VAL A 70 15.78 -3.68 8.91
CA VAL A 70 14.74 -3.72 7.87
C VAL A 70 13.87 -4.98 7.92
N GLN A 71 14.27 -6.05 8.64
CA GLN A 71 13.38 -7.20 8.90
C GLN A 71 12.07 -6.78 9.57
N ARG A 72 12.07 -5.66 10.29
CA ARG A 72 10.90 -5.14 11.00
C ARG A 72 9.97 -4.34 10.07
N LEU A 73 10.29 -4.23 8.78
CA LEU A 73 9.36 -3.74 7.77
C LEU A 73 8.11 -4.62 7.72
N CYS A 74 8.24 -5.94 7.69
CA CYS A 74 7.07 -6.80 7.67
C CYS A 74 7.34 -8.07 8.47
N GLY A 75 6.45 -8.37 9.42
CA GLY A 75 6.53 -9.59 10.23
C GLY A 75 6.18 -10.86 9.46
N ILE A 76 5.52 -10.75 8.30
CA ILE A 76 5.16 -11.89 7.44
C ILE A 76 6.32 -12.28 6.52
N CYS A 77 7.06 -11.31 5.96
CA CYS A 77 8.18 -11.56 5.05
C CYS A 77 9.54 -11.04 5.57
N PRO A 78 9.92 -11.27 6.85
CA PRO A 78 11.11 -10.67 7.44
C PRO A 78 12.40 -11.15 6.76
N VAL A 79 12.46 -12.41 6.34
CA VAL A 79 13.65 -13.00 5.68
C VAL A 79 13.92 -12.34 4.33
N SER A 80 12.87 -12.00 3.57
CA SER A 80 13.02 -11.32 2.27
C SER A 80 13.66 -9.95 2.46
N HIS A 81 13.24 -9.18 3.47
CA HIS A 81 13.84 -7.89 3.79
C HIS A 81 15.29 -8.04 4.26
N HIS A 82 15.60 -9.05 5.07
CA HIS A 82 16.98 -9.33 5.48
C HIS A 82 17.89 -9.61 4.28
N LEU A 83 17.46 -10.51 3.39
CA LEU A 83 18.23 -10.93 2.24
C LEU A 83 18.47 -9.77 1.26
N ALA A 84 17.46 -8.92 1.06
CA ALA A 84 17.56 -7.76 0.19
C ALA A 84 18.54 -6.70 0.70
N ALA A 85 18.65 -6.52 2.02
CA ALA A 85 19.60 -5.57 2.61
C ALA A 85 21.01 -6.15 2.81
N ALA A 86 21.16 -7.49 2.78
CA ALA A 86 22.44 -8.17 2.95
C ALA A 86 23.16 -8.50 1.62
N LYS A 87 22.47 -8.39 0.49
CA LYS A 87 23.01 -8.57 -0.86
C LYS A 87 23.40 -7.23 -1.47
#